data_AF-A0A0N0SYD8-F1
#
_entry.id   AF-A0A0N0SYD8-F1
#
_cell.length_a   1.000
_cell.length_b   1.000
_cell.length_c   1.000
_cell.angle_alpha   90.00
_cell.angle_beta   90.00
_cell.angle_gamma   90.00
#
_symmetry.space_group_name_H-M   'P 1'
#
loop_
_entity.id
_entity.type
_entity.pdbx_description
1 polymer ?
#
loop_
_entity_poly.entity_id
_entity_poly.type
_entity_poly.pdbx_seq_one_letter_code
_entity_poly.pdbx_strand_id
1 'polypeptide(L)'
;WTFDPVRKQYFFHRFFSHQPDLNYENPAVQEEMVSALRFWLDLGIDGFRLDAVPYLYAEEGTNCENLPASHEFLKRVRKEIDAHYPDTVLLAEANQWPEDVVDYFGDFGSGGDECHMA
;
A
#
# COMPACT_ATOMS: atom_id res chain seq x y z
N TRP A 1 -13.67 6.97 -11.59
CA TRP A 1 -13.74 8.44 -11.75
C TRP A 1 -15.14 8.92 -11.44
N THR A 2 -15.28 9.90 -10.55
CA THR A 2 -16.56 10.55 -10.23
C THR A 2 -16.38 12.07 -10.24
N PHE A 3 -17.35 12.81 -10.78
CA PHE A 3 -17.31 14.27 -10.77
C PHE A 3 -17.71 14.81 -9.40
N ASP A 4 -16.86 15.63 -8.79
CA ASP A 4 -17.18 16.33 -7.55
C ASP A 4 -17.82 17.71 -7.85
N PRO A 5 -19.05 17.96 -7.37
CA PRO A 5 -19.76 19.20 -7.67
C PRO A 5 -19.20 20.44 -6.95
N VAL A 6 -18.34 20.30 -5.94
CA VAL A 6 -17.75 21.44 -5.20
C VAL A 6 -16.47 21.92 -5.88
N ARG A 7 -15.51 21.01 -6.07
CA ARG A 7 -14.21 21.21 -6.70
C ARG A 7 -14.28 21.32 -8.23
N LYS A 8 -15.39 20.90 -8.84
CA LYS A 8 -15.62 20.90 -10.30
C LYS A 8 -14.58 20.10 -11.08
N GLN A 9 -14.11 19.00 -10.49
CA GLN A 9 -13.13 18.09 -11.09
C GLN A 9 -13.60 16.65 -10.89
N TYR A 10 -13.11 15.75 -11.74
CA TYR A 10 -13.24 14.32 -11.47
C TYR A 10 -12.15 13.91 -10.47
N PHE A 11 -12.49 13.00 -9.57
CA PHE A 11 -11.52 12.32 -8.71
C PHE A 11 -11.48 10.83 -9.02
N PHE A 12 -10.31 10.24 -8.82
CA PHE A 12 -10.07 8.83 -9.03
C PHE A 12 -10.60 8.02 -7.84
N HIS A 13 -11.20 6.88 -8.13
CA HIS A 13 -11.59 5.88 -7.15
C HIS A 13 -11.64 4.52 -7.84
N ARG A 14 -11.04 3.49 -7.24
CA ARG A 14 -11.08 2.10 -7.72
C ARG A 14 -12.36 1.39 -7.33
N PHE A 15 -12.86 1.71 -6.14
CA PHE A 15 -14.04 1.11 -5.56
C PHE A 15 -15.24 2.06 -5.69
N PHE A 16 -15.98 2.29 -4.59
CA PHE A 16 -17.16 3.15 -4.62
C PHE A 16 -16.80 4.63 -4.71
N SER A 17 -17.74 5.45 -5.20
CA SER A 17 -17.54 6.89 -5.37
C SER A 17 -17.28 7.64 -4.05
N HIS A 18 -17.65 7.09 -2.91
CA HIS A 18 -17.36 7.65 -1.59
C HIS A 18 -16.02 7.18 -0.99
N GLN A 19 -15.22 6.42 -1.75
CA GLN A 19 -13.86 5.99 -1.40
C GLN A 19 -12.87 6.60 -2.39
N PRO A 20 -12.56 7.90 -2.28
CA PRO A 20 -11.56 8.52 -3.14
C PRO A 20 -10.19 7.89 -2.91
N ASP A 21 -9.52 7.51 -3.99
CA ASP A 21 -8.16 6.96 -3.91
C ASP A 21 -7.17 8.06 -3.49
N LEU A 22 -6.24 7.69 -2.59
CA LEU A 22 -5.13 8.56 -2.22
C LEU A 22 -4.11 8.61 -3.37
N ASN A 23 -3.47 9.76 -3.55
CA ASN A 23 -2.42 9.93 -4.56
C ASN A 23 -1.04 9.59 -3.97
N TYR A 24 -0.55 8.36 -4.17
CA TYR A 24 0.76 7.92 -3.69
C TYR A 24 1.95 8.48 -4.47
N GLU A 25 1.75 9.15 -5.62
CA GLU A 25 2.83 9.93 -6.26
C GLU A 25 3.22 11.16 -5.43
N ASN A 26 2.33 11.63 -4.55
CA ASN A 26 2.62 12.73 -3.65
C ASN A 26 3.40 12.21 -2.42
N PRO A 27 4.67 12.62 -2.22
CA PRO A 27 5.46 12.17 -1.07
C PRO A 27 4.79 12.49 0.27
N ALA A 28 4.03 13.58 0.36
CA ALA A 28 3.31 13.92 1.59
C ALA A 28 2.25 12.86 1.96
N VAL A 29 1.58 12.25 0.97
CA VAL A 29 0.64 11.14 1.24
C VAL A 29 1.39 9.93 1.76
N GLN A 30 2.56 9.61 1.19
CA GLN A 30 3.39 8.50 1.68
C GLN A 30 3.83 8.71 3.13
N GLU A 31 4.31 9.91 3.47
CA GLU A 31 4.71 10.26 4.84
C GLU A 31 3.53 10.14 5.83
N GLU A 32 2.36 10.65 5.46
CA GLU A 32 1.17 10.58 6.31
C GLU A 32 0.70 9.15 6.51
N MET A 33 0.78 8.29 5.49
CA MET A 33 0.42 6.88 5.63
C MET A 33 1.40 6.12 6.53
N VAL A 34 2.71 6.38 6.42
CA VAL A 34 3.71 5.82 7.35
C VAL A 34 3.48 6.34 8.78
N SER A 35 3.16 7.63 8.93
CA SER A 35 2.81 8.24 10.21
C SER A 35 1.58 7.59 10.84
N ALA A 36 0.54 7.31 10.04
CA ALA A 36 -0.66 6.61 10.50
C ALA A 36 -0.35 5.18 10.98
N LEU A 37 0.53 4.44 10.28
CA LEU A 37 0.99 3.12 10.73
C LEU A 37 1.71 3.23 12.08
N ARG A 38 2.68 4.15 12.19
CA ARG A 38 3.43 4.39 13.44
C ARG A 38 2.52 4.73 14.61
N PHE A 39 1.52 5.60 14.40
CA PHE A 39 0.55 5.95 15.44
C PHE A 39 -0.11 4.71 16.06
N TRP A 40 -0.54 3.76 15.24
CA TRP A 40 -1.17 2.53 15.72
C TRP A 40 -0.17 1.54 16.34
N LEU A 41 1.06 1.48 15.82
CA LEU A 41 2.13 0.67 16.42
C LEU A 41 2.57 1.22 17.78
N ASP A 42 2.64 2.54 17.94
CA ASP A 42 2.93 3.21 19.22
C ASP A 42 1.84 2.93 20.26
N LEU A 43 0.61 2.68 19.82
CA LEU A 43 -0.50 2.23 20.67
C LEU A 43 -0.43 0.73 21.02
N GLY A 44 0.39 -0.05 20.32
CA GLY A 44 0.66 -1.46 20.63
C GLY A 44 -0.13 -2.48 19.81
N ILE A 45 -0.55 -2.17 18.57
CA ILE A 45 -1.02 -3.22 17.65
C ILE A 45 0.17 -4.05 17.15
N ASP A 46 -0.02 -5.36 17.00
CA ASP A 46 1.05 -6.29 16.58
C ASP A 46 1.23 -6.40 15.06
N GLY A 47 0.45 -5.66 14.26
CA GLY A 47 0.54 -5.73 12.81
C GLY A 47 -0.66 -5.20 12.04
N PHE A 48 -0.58 -5.29 10.73
CA PHE A 48 -1.60 -4.80 9.81
C PHE A 48 -1.93 -5.82 8.73
N ARG A 49 -3.23 -5.90 8.38
CA ARG A 49 -3.64 -6.30 7.04
C ARG A 49 -3.64 -5.05 6.17
N LEU A 50 -2.78 -5.01 5.17
CA LEU A 50 -2.69 -3.91 4.22
C LEU A 50 -3.68 -4.16 3.08
N ASP A 51 -4.81 -3.47 3.15
CA ASP A 51 -5.95 -3.63 2.23
C ASP A 51 -5.71 -2.89 0.91
N ALA A 52 -6.15 -3.47 -0.21
CA ALA A 52 -6.12 -2.83 -1.53
C ALA A 52 -4.73 -2.37 -2.03
N VAL A 53 -3.65 -2.98 -1.52
CA VAL A 53 -2.26 -2.66 -1.90
C VAL A 53 -1.91 -2.88 -3.39
N PRO A 54 -2.62 -3.71 -4.18
CA PRO A 54 -2.42 -3.72 -5.63
C PRO A 54 -2.68 -2.38 -6.32
N TYR A 55 -3.44 -1.47 -5.70
CA TYR A 55 -4.00 -0.31 -6.37
C TYR A 55 -3.41 1.05 -5.97
N LEU A 56 -2.31 1.06 -5.20
CA LEU A 56 -1.76 2.30 -4.63
C LEU A 56 -1.34 3.34 -5.68
N TYR A 57 -0.81 2.89 -6.81
CA TYR A 57 -0.35 3.74 -7.91
C TYR A 57 -1.20 3.51 -9.17
N ALA A 58 -1.31 4.56 -9.99
CA ALA A 58 -1.98 4.53 -11.27
C ALA A 58 -1.04 5.08 -12.37
N GLU A 59 -0.96 4.37 -13.49
CA GLU A 59 -0.08 4.74 -14.61
C GLU A 59 -0.79 4.49 -15.94
N GLU A 60 -0.71 5.45 -16.86
CA GLU A 60 -1.31 5.32 -18.19
C GLU A 60 -0.71 4.15 -18.98
N GLY A 61 -1.54 3.44 -19.74
CA GLY A 61 -1.11 2.28 -20.53
C GLY A 61 -0.98 0.97 -19.74
N THR A 62 -1.25 1.00 -18.43
CA THR A 62 -1.34 -0.18 -17.56
C THR A 62 -2.78 -0.42 -17.11
N ASN A 63 -3.05 -1.53 -16.40
CA ASN A 63 -4.31 -1.74 -15.68
C ASN A 63 -4.32 -1.07 -14.28
N CYS A 64 -3.25 -0.36 -13.91
CA CYS A 64 -3.06 0.26 -12.60
C CYS A 64 -3.08 -0.74 -11.44
N GLU A 65 -2.61 -1.97 -11.64
CA GLU A 65 -2.48 -2.99 -10.58
C GLU A 65 -1.04 -3.47 -10.50
N ASN A 66 -0.58 -3.81 -9.29
CA ASN A 66 0.74 -4.41 -9.04
C ASN A 66 1.90 -3.62 -9.66
N LEU A 67 1.77 -2.30 -9.74
CA LEU A 67 2.82 -1.48 -10.33
C LEU A 67 4.08 -1.55 -9.46
N PRO A 68 5.29 -1.52 -10.05
CA PRO A 68 6.54 -1.55 -9.28
C PRO A 68 6.59 -0.50 -8.15
N ALA A 69 6.01 0.68 -8.38
CA ALA A 69 5.93 1.73 -7.37
C ALA A 69 5.14 1.32 -6.10
N SER A 70 4.10 0.48 -6.25
CA SER A 70 3.35 -0.08 -5.11
C SER A 70 4.27 -0.92 -4.22
N HIS A 71 5.03 -1.85 -4.83
CA HIS A 71 5.99 -2.69 -4.13
C HIS A 71 7.13 -1.87 -3.49
N GLU A 72 7.67 -0.88 -4.19
CA GLU A 72 8.71 0.00 -3.61
C GLU A 72 8.20 0.78 -2.39
N PHE A 73 6.94 1.22 -2.39
CA PHE A 73 6.34 1.82 -1.20
C PHE A 73 6.15 0.80 -0.07
N LEU A 74 5.73 -0.42 -0.37
CA LEU A 74 5.56 -1.48 0.64
C LEU A 74 6.90 -1.91 1.25
N LYS A 75 7.97 -2.01 0.46
CA LYS A 75 9.35 -2.22 0.96
C LYS A 75 9.81 -1.10 1.86
N ARG A 76 9.47 0.15 1.51
CA ARG A 76 9.72 1.30 2.39
C ARG A 76 8.96 1.14 3.72
N VAL A 77 7.68 0.78 3.69
CA VAL A 77 6.89 0.51 4.90
C VAL A 77 7.52 -0.59 5.73
N ARG A 78 7.91 -1.71 5.10
CA ARG A 78 8.57 -2.83 5.78
C ARG A 78 9.87 -2.40 6.45
N LYS A 79 10.72 -1.64 5.75
CA LYS A 79 11.97 -1.11 6.31
C LYS A 79 11.76 -0.22 7.53
N GLU A 80 10.74 0.63 7.50
CA GLU A 80 10.38 1.49 8.64
C GLU A 80 9.90 0.67 9.84
N ILE A 81 9.12 -0.39 9.59
CA ILE A 81 8.64 -1.30 10.63
C ILE A 81 9.80 -2.10 11.23
N ASP A 82 10.66 -2.71 10.41
CA ASP A 82 11.80 -3.49 10.91
C ASP A 82 12.78 -2.64 11.73
N ALA A 83 12.93 -1.35 11.40
CA ALA A 83 13.82 -0.44 12.11
C ALA A 83 13.30 -0.01 13.50
N HIS A 84 11.98 0.00 13.70
CA HIS A 84 11.37 0.66 14.86
C HIS A 84 10.43 -0.26 15.68
N TYR A 85 9.90 -1.33 15.07
CA TYR A 85 8.86 -2.21 15.62
C TYR A 85 9.09 -3.69 15.22
N PRO A 86 10.19 -4.34 15.69
CA PRO A 86 10.67 -5.63 15.17
C PRO A 86 9.73 -6.84 15.39
N ASP A 87 8.69 -6.72 16.21
CA ASP A 87 7.71 -7.78 16.49
C ASP A 87 6.37 -7.56 15.76
N THR A 88 6.40 -6.85 14.62
CA THR A 88 5.20 -6.46 13.86
C THR A 88 5.02 -7.31 12.60
N VAL A 89 3.79 -7.77 12.32
CA VAL A 89 3.47 -8.47 11.08
C VAL A 89 2.80 -7.56 10.04
N LEU A 90 3.13 -7.77 8.77
CA LEU A 90 2.45 -7.17 7.62
C LEU A 90 1.85 -8.28 6.77
N LEU A 91 0.53 -8.26 6.62
CA LEU A 91 -0.23 -9.16 5.78
C LEU A 91 -0.73 -8.40 4.56
N ALA A 92 -0.24 -8.74 3.37
CA ALA A 92 -0.77 -8.21 2.12
C ALA A 92 -2.19 -8.74 1.92
N GLU A 93 -3.14 -7.87 1.57
CA GLU A 93 -4.34 -8.31 0.91
C GLU A 93 -4.24 -8.05 -0.59
N ALA A 94 -4.01 -9.13 -1.34
CA ALA A 94 -4.03 -9.14 -2.79
C ALA A 94 -4.85 -10.36 -3.24
N ASN A 95 -6.10 -10.13 -3.64
CA ASN A 95 -6.98 -11.20 -4.13
C ASN A 95 -6.66 -11.58 -5.58
N GLN A 96 -5.50 -12.20 -5.78
CA GLN A 96 -4.93 -12.58 -7.07
C GLN A 96 -4.52 -14.06 -7.06
N TRP A 97 -4.06 -14.57 -8.20
CA TRP A 97 -3.56 -15.94 -8.26
C TRP A 97 -2.24 -16.07 -7.49
N PRO A 98 -1.92 -17.24 -6.89
CA PRO A 98 -0.72 -17.40 -6.05
C PRO A 98 0.58 -16.99 -6.76
N GLU A 99 0.70 -17.22 -8.06
CA GLU A 99 1.85 -16.81 -8.87
C GLU A 99 2.07 -15.28 -8.91
N ASP A 100 1.02 -14.49 -8.77
CA ASP A 100 1.10 -13.02 -8.74
C ASP A 100 1.31 -12.51 -7.30
N VAL A 101 0.66 -13.15 -6.32
CA VAL A 101 0.72 -12.75 -4.90
C VAL A 101 2.12 -12.95 -4.32
N VAL A 102 2.90 -13.88 -4.88
CA VAL A 102 4.30 -14.16 -4.51
C VAL A 102 5.17 -12.90 -4.53
N ASP A 103 4.88 -11.93 -5.38
CA ASP A 103 5.65 -10.68 -5.47
C ASP A 103 5.51 -9.79 -4.21
N TYR A 104 4.42 -9.93 -3.45
CA TYR A 104 4.20 -9.16 -2.21
C TYR A 104 5.07 -9.61 -1.03
N PHE A 105 5.81 -10.72 -1.15
CA PHE A 105 6.86 -11.06 -0.20
C PHE A 105 8.17 -10.29 -0.46
N GLY A 106 8.32 -9.65 -1.62
CA GLY A 106 9.49 -8.89 -2.00
C GLY A 106 10.66 -9.75 -2.51
N ASP A 107 11.89 -9.29 -2.32
CA ASP A 107 13.09 -9.96 -2.80
C ASP A 107 13.42 -11.23 -2.01
N PHE A 108 13.16 -12.38 -2.61
CA PHE A 108 13.54 -13.70 -2.09
C PHE A 108 15.03 -13.84 -1.78
N GLY A 109 15.92 -13.18 -2.53
CA GLY A 109 17.37 -13.24 -2.31
C GLY A 109 17.80 -12.63 -0.97
N SER A 110 17.03 -11.65 -0.48
CA SER A 110 17.23 -11.00 0.82
C SER A 110 16.53 -11.71 1.99
N GLY A 111 15.68 -12.71 1.71
CA GLY A 111 14.80 -13.35 2.68
C GLY A 111 13.40 -12.74 2.80
N GLY A 112 13.05 -11.82 1.90
CA GLY A 112 11.75 -11.12 1.85
C GLY A 112 11.80 -9.74 2.52
N ASP A 113 11.71 -8.69 1.71
CA ASP A 113 11.85 -7.28 2.12
C ASP A 113 10.54 -6.48 2.02
N GLU A 114 9.40 -7.15 1.81
CA GLU A 114 8.08 -6.54 1.71
C GLU A 114 7.12 -7.10 2.79
N CYS A 115 5.97 -7.67 2.44
CA CYS A 115 5.02 -8.22 3.40
C CYS A 115 5.51 -9.56 3.98
N HIS A 116 5.14 -9.83 5.23
CA HIS A 116 5.47 -11.08 5.92
C HIS A 116 4.53 -12.23 5.55
N MET A 117 3.29 -11.89 5.17
CA MET A 117 2.21 -12.81 4.84
C MET A 117 1.43 -12.26 3.64
N ALA A 118 0.77 -13.14 2.88
CA ALA A 118 -0.12 -12.79 1.78
C ALA A 118 -1.17 -13.89 1.56
#